data_AF-A0A947AD78-F1
#
_entry.id   AF-A0A947AD78-F1
#
_cell.length_a   1.000
_cell.length_b   1.000
_cell.length_c   1.000
_cell.angle_alpha   90.00
_cell.angle_beta   90.00
_cell.angle_gamma   90.00
#
_symmetry.space_group_name_H-M   'P 1'
#
loop_
_entity.id
_entity.type
_entity.pdbx_description
1 polymer ?
#
loop_
_entity_poly.entity_id
_entity_poly.type
_entity_poly.pdbx_seq_one_letter_code
_entity_poly.pdbx_strand_id
1 'polypeptide(L)'
;PALLDPEQYTLIGDAYYGGAFPSGHTATIFFIVALVFFMYQKPGPRFIAFLAGILVGASRIACGIHWPTDVLAGAALGWIISALAYIVFSNWPKQISRSAEFVLHRLPVLVVAAGIPWYETAYEGTRMGFVVVCIAMISLWGWLNVKKTGKAYGNPCEQEISLDDRRF
;
A
#
# COMPACT_ATOMS: atom_id res chain seq x y z
N PRO A 1 -8.61 21.60 13.74
CA PRO A 1 -7.42 21.71 14.62
C PRO A 1 -7.86 22.06 16.06
N ALA A 2 -7.78 21.10 16.99
CA ALA A 2 -8.63 21.08 18.19
C ALA A 2 -7.91 21.31 19.54
N LEU A 3 -6.72 21.93 19.55
CA LEU A 3 -5.93 22.05 20.79
C LEU A 3 -5.44 23.46 21.16
N LEU A 4 -5.56 24.46 20.28
CA LEU A 4 -5.18 25.83 20.58
C LEU A 4 -6.29 26.78 20.16
N ASP A 5 -6.48 27.86 20.92
CA ASP A 5 -7.35 28.94 20.48
C ASP A 5 -6.79 29.51 19.17
N PRO A 6 -7.63 29.83 18.18
CA PRO A 6 -7.19 30.39 16.89
C PRO A 6 -6.33 31.66 17.02
N GLU A 7 -6.41 32.34 18.17
CA GLU A 7 -5.59 33.51 18.50
C GLU A 7 -4.16 33.17 18.92
N GLN A 8 -3.88 31.91 19.28
CA GLN A 8 -2.59 31.48 19.83
C GLN A 8 -1.60 30.97 18.78
N TYR A 9 -2.01 30.86 17.52
CA TYR A 9 -1.14 30.42 16.44
C TYR A 9 -1.53 31.02 15.09
N THR A 10 -0.52 31.37 14.29
CA THR A 10 -0.74 31.72 12.88
C THR A 10 -0.98 30.44 12.10
N LEU A 11 -2.22 30.21 11.66
CA LEU A 11 -2.54 29.12 10.74
C LEU A 11 -1.95 29.45 9.35
N ILE A 12 -0.93 28.70 8.94
CA ILE A 12 -0.39 28.80 7.59
C ILE A 12 -1.23 27.89 6.67
N GLY A 13 -2.15 28.47 5.91
CA GLY A 13 -3.05 27.79 4.96
C GLY A 13 -4.50 27.66 5.44
N ASP A 14 -5.34 27.01 4.65
CA ASP A 14 -6.77 26.82 4.96
C ASP A 14 -7.00 25.80 6.07
N ALA A 15 -7.94 26.09 6.97
CA ALA A 15 -8.35 25.16 8.01
C ALA A 15 -9.05 23.95 7.38
N TYR A 16 -8.32 22.83 7.27
CA TYR A 16 -8.88 21.58 6.76
C TYR A 16 -9.78 20.94 7.83
N TYR A 17 -11.10 21.05 7.65
CA TYR A 17 -12.12 20.42 8.50
C TYR A 17 -12.46 18.98 8.07
N GLY A 18 -11.76 18.44 7.05
CA GLY A 18 -11.93 17.06 6.59
C GLY A 18 -11.45 16.05 7.64
N GLY A 19 -12.28 15.04 7.91
CA GLY A 19 -12.16 14.07 9.01
C GLY A 19 -10.74 13.71 9.44
N ALA A 20 -10.36 14.17 10.64
CA ALA A 20 -9.05 13.92 11.24
C ALA A 20 -8.89 12.49 11.78
N PHE A 21 -9.96 11.70 11.79
CA PHE A 21 -10.02 10.35 12.36
C PHE A 21 -10.43 9.31 11.31
N PRO A 22 -9.70 8.18 11.19
CA PRO A 22 -8.37 7.90 11.75
C PRO A 22 -7.24 8.60 10.97
N SER A 23 -6.04 8.71 11.54
CA SER A 23 -4.92 9.35 10.84
C SER A 23 -4.46 8.55 9.62
N GLY A 24 -4.65 9.10 8.41
CA GLY A 24 -4.26 8.44 7.16
C GLY A 24 -2.75 8.22 7.00
N HIS A 25 -1.92 9.14 7.52
CA HIS A 25 -0.45 8.98 7.53
C HIS A 25 -0.06 7.80 8.42
N THR A 26 -0.66 7.71 9.62
CA THR A 26 -0.41 6.60 10.53
C THR A 26 -0.94 5.28 9.97
N ALA A 27 -2.13 5.27 9.36
CA ALA A 27 -2.66 4.08 8.71
C ALA A 27 -1.73 3.56 7.60
N THR A 28 -1.22 4.47 6.76
CA THR A 28 -0.31 4.10 5.66
C THR A 28 1.00 3.50 6.17
N ILE A 29 1.67 4.14 7.15
CA ILE A 29 2.96 3.63 7.63
C ILE A 29 2.79 2.31 8.39
N PHE A 30 1.72 2.15 9.17
CA PHE A 30 1.47 0.91 9.91
C PHE A 30 1.00 -0.24 9.01
N PHE A 31 0.38 0.05 7.86
CA PHE A 31 0.19 -0.95 6.81
C PHE A 31 1.53 -1.52 6.31
N ILE A 32 2.50 -0.64 6.03
CA ILE A 32 3.85 -1.03 5.59
C ILE A 32 4.59 -1.79 6.69
N VAL A 33 4.51 -1.31 7.94
CA VAL A 33 5.10 -1.98 9.11
C VAL A 33 4.57 -3.41 9.20
N ALA A 34 3.24 -3.59 9.22
CA ALA A 34 2.63 -4.90 9.30
C ALA A 34 3.04 -5.81 8.12
N LEU A 35 3.13 -5.25 6.91
CA LEU A 35 3.57 -6.01 5.73
C LEU A 35 5.00 -6.51 5.90
N VAL A 36 5.91 -5.67 6.40
CA VAL A 36 7.30 -6.07 6.70
C VAL A 36 7.33 -7.17 7.75
N PHE A 37 6.47 -7.11 8.77
CA PHE A 37 6.36 -8.14 9.80
C PHE A 37 5.93 -9.49 9.22
N PHE A 38 4.95 -9.50 8.30
CA PHE A 38 4.46 -10.73 7.66
C PHE A 38 5.43 -11.28 6.61
N MET A 39 6.14 -10.42 5.86
CA MET A 39 7.05 -10.84 4.79
C MET A 39 8.44 -11.26 5.28
N TYR A 40 8.98 -10.57 6.28
CA TYR A 40 10.36 -10.77 6.72
C TYR A 40 10.39 -11.38 8.11
N GLN A 41 11.09 -12.51 8.27
CA GLN A 41 11.29 -13.17 9.57
C GLN A 41 12.49 -12.61 10.36
N LYS A 42 13.37 -11.85 9.70
CA LYS A 42 14.56 -11.28 10.34
C LYS A 42 14.18 -10.11 11.27
N PRO A 43 14.79 -10.00 12.45
CA PRO A 43 14.44 -8.94 13.42
C PRO A 43 14.85 -7.53 12.96
N GLY A 44 15.94 -7.39 12.21
CA GLY A 44 16.45 -6.08 11.75
C GLY A 44 15.42 -5.27 10.95
N PRO A 45 14.90 -5.80 9.82
CA PRO A 45 13.87 -5.10 9.03
C PRO A 45 12.60 -4.76 9.83
N ARG A 46 12.15 -5.67 10.70
CA ARG A 46 10.99 -5.45 11.58
C ARG A 46 11.22 -4.28 12.53
N PHE A 47 12.40 -4.23 13.15
CA PHE A 47 12.77 -3.14 14.06
C PHE A 47 12.81 -1.79 13.34
N ILE A 48 13.47 -1.73 12.18
CA ILE A 48 13.57 -0.50 11.38
C ILE A 48 12.18 -0.02 10.97
N ALA A 49 11.33 -0.92 10.49
CA ALA A 49 9.97 -0.58 10.07
C ALA A 49 9.14 -0.06 11.26
N PHE A 50 9.20 -0.75 12.41
CA PHE A 50 8.48 -0.32 13.61
C PHE A 50 8.96 1.05 14.10
N LEU A 51 10.27 1.28 14.13
CA LEU A 51 10.84 2.58 14.51
C LEU A 51 10.36 3.69 13.57
N ALA A 52 10.34 3.46 12.26
CA ALA A 52 9.78 4.40 11.30
C ALA A 52 8.29 4.68 11.55
N GLY A 53 7.49 3.65 11.87
CA GLY A 53 6.08 3.79 12.24
C GLY A 53 5.87 4.69 13.46
N ILE A 54 6.68 4.49 14.51
CA ILE A 54 6.64 5.32 15.71
C ILE A 54 7.03 6.77 15.40
N LEU A 55 8.11 6.99 14.63
CA LEU A 55 8.55 8.35 14.26
C LEU A 55 7.48 9.10 13.45
N VAL A 56 6.80 8.42 12.52
CA VAL A 56 5.70 9.00 11.76
C VAL A 56 4.50 9.28 12.67
N GLY A 57 4.11 8.36 13.55
CA GLY A 57 3.03 8.60 14.51
C GLY A 57 3.32 9.78 15.46
N ALA A 58 4.55 9.85 15.97
CA ALA A 58 4.99 10.92 16.84
C ALA A 58 4.99 12.29 16.15
N SER A 59 5.40 12.37 14.86
CA SER A 59 5.36 13.63 14.12
C SER A 59 3.93 14.16 13.96
N ARG A 60 2.94 13.28 13.80
CA ARG A 60 1.53 13.67 13.71
C ARG A 60 0.98 14.26 15.02
N ILE A 61 1.43 13.75 16.17
CA ILE A 61 1.11 14.32 17.48
C ILE A 61 1.85 15.65 17.68
N ALA A 62 3.15 15.69 17.35
CA ALA A 62 3.99 16.87 17.51
C ALA A 62 3.53 18.07 16.67
N CYS A 63 2.97 17.85 15.49
CA CYS A 63 2.36 18.90 14.68
C CYS A 63 0.98 19.38 15.22
N GLY A 64 0.44 18.76 16.28
CA GLY A 64 -0.84 19.16 16.88
C GLY A 64 -2.07 18.89 16.02
N ILE A 65 -1.93 18.09 14.96
CA ILE A 65 -2.97 17.84 13.96
C ILE A 65 -3.75 16.53 14.19
N HIS A 66 -3.28 15.66 15.08
CA HIS A 66 -3.97 14.44 15.48
C HIS A 66 -3.82 14.19 16.98
N TRP A 67 -4.88 13.67 17.59
CA TRP A 67 -4.82 13.13 18.94
C TRP A 67 -4.08 11.79 18.96
N PRO A 68 -3.46 11.41 20.10
CA PRO A 68 -2.87 10.08 20.25
C PRO A 68 -3.84 8.94 19.90
N THR A 69 -5.13 9.11 20.19
CA THR A 69 -6.20 8.16 19.82
C THR A 69 -6.36 8.01 18.32
N ASP A 70 -6.22 9.09 17.54
CA ASP A 70 -6.34 9.08 16.07
C ASP A 70 -5.16 8.33 15.44
N VAL A 71 -3.97 8.47 16.05
CA VAL A 71 -2.75 7.74 15.68
C VAL A 71 -2.91 6.26 16.00
N LEU A 72 -3.39 5.91 17.20
CA LEU A 72 -3.64 4.51 17.57
C LEU A 72 -4.69 3.84 16.67
N ALA A 73 -5.80 4.54 16.38
CA ALA A 73 -6.82 4.05 15.47
C ALA A 73 -6.28 3.87 14.05
N GLY A 74 -5.48 4.82 13.56
CA GLY A 74 -4.79 4.71 12.28
C GLY A 74 -3.84 3.50 12.25
N ALA A 75 -3.03 3.32 13.30
CA ALA A 75 -2.11 2.20 13.42
C ALA A 75 -2.83 0.84 13.38
N ALA A 76 -3.92 0.70 14.15
CA ALA A 76 -4.74 -0.50 14.17
C ALA A 76 -5.37 -0.78 12.80
N LEU A 77 -5.94 0.26 12.16
CA LEU A 77 -6.55 0.13 10.84
C LEU A 77 -5.52 -0.33 9.79
N GLY A 78 -4.36 0.31 9.74
CA GLY A 78 -3.28 -0.07 8.83
C GLY A 78 -2.84 -1.52 9.00
N TRP A 79 -2.71 -1.96 10.26
CA TRP A 79 -2.33 -3.33 10.57
C TRP A 79 -3.38 -4.34 10.13
N ILE A 80 -4.66 -4.09 10.43
CA ILE A 80 -5.78 -4.96 10.04
C ILE A 80 -5.85 -5.11 8.52
N ILE A 81 -5.78 -3.98 7.79
CA ILE A 81 -5.82 -4.00 6.31
C ILE A 81 -4.64 -4.81 5.76
N SER A 82 -3.45 -4.64 6.32
CA SER A 82 -2.26 -5.38 5.89
C SER A 82 -2.38 -6.89 6.18
N ALA A 83 -2.92 -7.27 7.32
CA ALA A 83 -3.18 -8.66 7.65
C ALA A 83 -4.19 -9.30 6.69
N LEU A 84 -5.30 -8.60 6.39
CA LEU A 84 -6.27 -9.06 5.40
C LEU A 84 -5.64 -9.20 4.01
N ALA A 85 -4.86 -8.21 3.57
CA ALA A 85 -4.15 -8.26 2.30
C ALA A 85 -3.17 -9.45 2.25
N TYR A 86 -2.44 -9.71 3.33
CA TYR A 86 -1.53 -10.84 3.43
C TYR A 86 -2.26 -12.18 3.35
N ILE A 87 -3.40 -12.33 4.04
CA ILE A 87 -4.22 -13.53 3.98
C ILE A 87 -4.75 -13.76 2.57
N VAL A 88 -5.32 -12.73 1.93
CA VAL A 88 -5.82 -12.80 0.56
C VAL A 88 -4.70 -13.19 -0.40
N PHE A 89 -3.53 -12.58 -0.27
CA PHE A 89 -2.38 -12.86 -1.13
C PHE A 89 -1.80 -14.26 -0.90
N SER A 90 -1.75 -14.72 0.36
CA SER A 90 -1.23 -16.05 0.70
C SER A 90 -2.13 -17.19 0.22
N ASN A 91 -3.44 -16.94 0.15
CA ASN A 91 -4.42 -17.87 -0.41
C ASN A 91 -4.69 -17.63 -1.90
N TRP A 92 -3.92 -16.73 -2.54
CA TRP A 92 -4.15 -16.37 -3.92
C TRP A 92 -3.79 -17.54 -4.86
N PRO A 93 -4.64 -17.87 -5.83
CA PRO A 93 -4.35 -18.94 -6.78
C PRO A 93 -3.04 -18.64 -7.52
N LYS A 94 -2.08 -19.57 -7.46
CA LYS A 94 -0.77 -19.44 -8.10
C LYS A 94 -0.84 -19.35 -9.63
N GLN A 95 -1.96 -19.80 -10.21
CA GLN A 95 -2.21 -19.79 -11.64
C GLN A 95 -3.56 -19.10 -11.88
N ILE A 96 -3.52 -17.84 -12.32
CA ILE A 96 -4.69 -17.10 -12.76
C ILE A 96 -4.66 -16.97 -14.28
N SER A 97 -5.82 -16.91 -14.92
CA SER A 97 -5.86 -16.69 -16.36
C SER A 97 -5.23 -15.33 -16.69
N ARG A 98 -4.56 -15.25 -17.85
CA ARG A 98 -3.92 -14.00 -18.30
C ARG A 98 -4.90 -12.84 -18.39
N SER A 99 -6.16 -13.13 -18.73
CA SER A 99 -7.24 -12.16 -18.75
C SER A 99 -7.63 -11.69 -17.34
N ALA A 100 -7.66 -12.59 -16.34
CA ALA A 100 -7.91 -12.22 -14.95
C ALA A 100 -6.76 -11.37 -14.36
N GLU A 101 -5.51 -11.71 -14.66
CA GLU A 101 -4.34 -10.90 -14.27
C GLU A 101 -4.42 -9.49 -14.86
N PHE A 102 -4.79 -9.42 -16.15
CA PHE A 102 -4.97 -8.15 -16.83
C PHE A 102 -6.06 -7.31 -16.16
N VAL A 103 -7.23 -7.88 -15.87
CA VAL A 103 -8.33 -7.14 -15.21
C VAL A 103 -7.92 -6.68 -13.81
N LEU A 104 -7.35 -7.57 -13.00
CA LEU A 104 -6.97 -7.26 -11.61
C LEU A 104 -5.87 -6.20 -11.50
N HIS A 105 -4.91 -6.19 -12.43
CA HIS A 105 -3.89 -5.14 -12.43
C HIS A 105 -4.40 -3.85 -13.09
N ARG A 106 -5.06 -3.93 -14.24
CA ARG A 106 -5.34 -2.74 -15.09
C ARG A 106 -6.54 -1.96 -14.63
N LEU A 107 -7.58 -2.64 -14.15
CA LEU A 107 -8.80 -1.97 -13.72
C LEU A 107 -8.52 -0.97 -12.58
N PRO A 108 -7.77 -1.30 -11.51
CA PRO A 108 -7.43 -0.32 -10.47
C PRO A 108 -6.60 0.85 -11.01
N VAL A 109 -5.61 0.59 -11.86
CA VAL A 109 -4.76 1.66 -12.44
C VAL A 109 -5.58 2.63 -13.30
N LEU A 110 -6.49 2.10 -14.12
CA LEU A 110 -7.37 2.91 -14.97
C LEU A 110 -8.39 3.71 -14.14
N VAL A 111 -8.96 3.11 -13.10
CA VAL A 111 -9.88 3.80 -12.18
C VAL A 111 -9.15 4.95 -11.47
N VAL A 112 -7.94 4.72 -10.96
CA VAL A 112 -7.14 5.77 -10.32
C VAL A 112 -6.77 6.86 -11.34
N ALA A 113 -6.32 6.49 -12.54
CA ALA A 113 -6.00 7.45 -13.60
C ALA A 113 -7.21 8.30 -14.02
N ALA A 114 -8.40 7.71 -14.08
CA ALA A 114 -9.64 8.40 -14.40
C ALA A 114 -10.15 9.29 -13.25
N GLY A 115 -9.79 8.98 -12.00
CA GLY A 115 -10.13 9.78 -10.82
C GLY A 115 -9.25 11.04 -10.65
N ILE A 116 -8.03 11.04 -11.19
CA ILE A 116 -7.07 12.16 -11.04
C ILE A 116 -7.61 13.50 -11.54
N PRO A 117 -8.27 13.61 -12.73
CA PRO A 117 -8.83 14.87 -13.19
C PRO A 117 -9.91 15.48 -12.29
N TRP A 118 -10.54 14.65 -11.44
CA TRP A 118 -11.61 15.04 -10.54
C TRP A 118 -11.15 15.16 -9.07
N TYR A 119 -9.88 14.86 -8.80
CA TYR A 119 -9.32 14.95 -7.46
C TYR A 119 -8.79 16.37 -7.22
N GLU A 120 -9.62 17.22 -6.64
CA GLU A 120 -9.21 18.55 -6.18
C GLU A 120 -8.23 18.41 -5.02
N THR A 121 -6.93 18.50 -5.31
CA THR A 121 -5.91 18.68 -4.28
C THR A 121 -5.95 20.11 -3.79
N ALA A 122 -6.06 20.34 -2.48
CA ALA A 122 -5.90 21.65 -1.84
C ALA A 122 -4.48 22.25 -1.96
N TYR A 123 -3.62 21.68 -2.80
CA TYR A 123 -2.26 22.11 -3.07
C TYR A 123 -2.15 22.44 -4.55
N GLU A 124 -2.14 23.74 -4.87
CA GLU A 124 -1.85 24.22 -6.21
C GLU A 124 -0.42 23.80 -6.61
N GLY A 125 -0.27 23.07 -7.72
CA GLY A 125 1.03 22.72 -8.29
C GLY A 125 1.58 21.32 -7.94
N THR A 126 0.87 20.50 -7.16
CA THR A 126 1.30 19.10 -6.95
C THR A 126 1.14 18.29 -8.24
N ARG A 127 2.27 17.92 -8.87
CA ARG A 127 2.33 17.04 -10.05
C ARG A 127 1.99 15.57 -9.73
N MET A 128 1.05 15.33 -8.81
CA MET A 128 0.63 13.98 -8.40
C MET A 128 0.11 13.16 -9.60
N GLY A 129 -0.56 13.82 -10.55
CA GLY A 129 -0.98 13.19 -11.81
C GLY A 129 0.21 12.65 -12.63
N PHE A 130 1.34 13.36 -12.67
CA PHE A 130 2.54 12.89 -13.39
C PHE A 130 3.12 11.63 -12.74
N VAL A 131 3.22 11.60 -11.40
CA VAL A 131 3.75 10.44 -10.67
C VAL A 131 2.90 9.20 -10.91
N VAL A 132 1.57 9.33 -10.88
CA VAL A 132 0.66 8.21 -11.12
C VAL A 132 0.74 7.72 -12.56
N VAL A 133 0.83 8.63 -13.54
CA VAL A 133 1.06 8.26 -14.95
C VAL A 133 2.38 7.52 -15.12
N CYS A 134 3.46 7.97 -14.47
CA CYS A 134 4.74 7.26 -14.50
C CYS A 134 4.64 5.85 -13.90
N ILE A 135 3.95 5.67 -12.76
CA ILE A 135 3.73 4.35 -12.16
C ILE A 135 2.91 3.45 -13.10
N ALA A 136 1.85 3.99 -13.73
CA ALA A 136 1.05 3.27 -14.70
C ALA A 136 1.87 2.83 -15.92
N MET A 137 2.77 3.69 -16.41
CA MET A 137 3.68 3.39 -17.52
C MET A 137 4.72 2.33 -17.14
N ILE A 138 5.32 2.40 -15.95
CA ILE A 138 6.32 1.43 -15.48
C ILE A 138 5.66 0.05 -15.30
N SER A 139 4.46 0.01 -14.72
CA SER A 139 3.65 -1.21 -14.64
C SER A 139 3.32 -1.78 -16.02
N LEU A 140 2.94 -0.93 -16.98
CA LEU A 140 2.67 -1.34 -18.35
C LEU A 140 3.91 -1.95 -19.01
N TRP A 141 5.05 -1.29 -18.87
CA TRP A 141 6.33 -1.76 -19.39
C TRP A 141 6.77 -3.08 -18.74
N GLY A 142 6.67 -3.21 -17.42
CA GLY A 142 7.01 -4.45 -16.70
C GLY A 142 6.23 -5.65 -17.23
N TRP A 143 4.91 -5.52 -17.35
CA TRP A 143 4.04 -6.58 -17.87
C TRP A 143 4.32 -6.96 -19.33
N LEU A 144 4.58 -5.98 -20.20
CA LEU A 144 4.93 -6.24 -21.59
C LEU A 144 6.23 -7.04 -21.70
N ASN A 145 7.16 -6.82 -20.76
CA ASN A 145 8.48 -7.48 -20.75
C ASN A 145 8.52 -8.81 -19.98
N VAL A 146 7.53 -9.12 -19.11
CA VAL A 146 7.37 -10.45 -18.48
C VAL A 146 7.26 -11.56 -19.53
N LYS A 147 6.90 -11.24 -20.78
CA LYS A 147 6.85 -12.19 -21.90
C LYS A 147 8.20 -12.82 -22.29
N LYS A 148 9.35 -12.32 -21.81
CA LYS A 148 10.67 -12.85 -22.22
C LYS A 148 11.26 -13.92 -21.30
N THR A 149 10.74 -14.11 -20.09
CA THR A 149 11.17 -15.20 -19.20
C THR A 149 10.17 -16.36 -19.29
N GLY A 150 10.15 -17.02 -20.45
CA GLY A 150 9.40 -18.24 -20.67
C GLY A 150 10.00 -19.41 -19.88
N LYS A 151 9.74 -19.48 -18.58
CA LYS A 151 9.59 -20.79 -17.93
C LYS A 151 8.11 -21.02 -17.75
N ALA A 152 7.58 -21.88 -18.61
CA ALA A 152 6.32 -22.55 -18.40
C ALA A 152 6.22 -22.94 -16.92
N TYR A 153 5.18 -22.48 -16.25
CA TYR A 153 4.70 -23.13 -15.04
C TYR A 153 4.29 -24.55 -15.46
N GLY A 154 5.25 -25.48 -15.48
CA GLY A 154 4.94 -26.89 -15.55
C GLY A 154 4.04 -27.21 -14.35
N ASN A 155 2.93 -27.88 -14.61
CA ASN A 155 2.06 -28.37 -13.55
C ASN A 155 2.93 -29.15 -12.55
N PRO A 156 2.92 -28.78 -11.24
CA PRO A 156 3.55 -29.61 -10.22
C PRO A 156 3.00 -31.05 -10.26
N CYS A 157 1.72 -31.18 -10.65
CA CYS A 157 1.02 -32.45 -10.82
C CYS A 157 1.61 -33.34 -11.94
N GLU A 158 2.09 -32.78 -13.06
CA GLU A 158 2.73 -33.57 -14.14
C GLU A 158 4.18 -33.94 -13.81
N GLN A 159 4.88 -33.13 -13.01
CA GLN A 159 6.26 -33.43 -12.62
C GLN A 159 6.35 -34.53 -11.56
N GLU A 160 5.35 -34.67 -10.70
CA GLU A 160 5.31 -35.73 -9.69
C GLU A 160 5.02 -37.11 -10.33
N ILE A 161 4.10 -37.16 -11.31
CA ILE A 161 3.76 -38.39 -12.05
C ILE A 161 4.94 -38.89 -12.91
N SER A 162 5.69 -37.99 -13.56
CA SER A 162 6.87 -38.36 -14.36
C SER A 162 8.06 -38.87 -13.54
N LEU A 163 8.13 -38.55 -12.25
CA LEU A 163 9.21 -38.99 -11.37
C LEU A 163 8.91 -40.34 -10.70
N ASP A 164 7.64 -40.71 -10.58
CA ASP A 164 7.19 -42.01 -10.06
C ASP A 164 7.30 -43.11 -11.14
N ASP A 165 6.96 -42.81 -12.39
CA ASP A 165 7.06 -43.75 -13.53
C ASP A 165 8.51 -44.14 -13.92
N ARG A 166 9.53 -43.47 -13.34
CA ARG A 166 10.95 -43.83 -13.55
C ARG A 166 11.56 -44.62 -12.39
N ARG A 167 10.76 -45.02 -11.40
CA ARG A 167 11.20 -45.84 -10.26
C ARG A 167 10.75 -47.30 -10.31
N PHE A 168 10.16 -47.76 -11.41
CA PHE A 168 9.79 -49.15 -11.64
C PHE A 168 10.50 -49.71 -12.88
#